data_AF-D3V5H7-F1
#
_entry.id   AF-D3V5H7-F1
#
_cell.length_a   1.000
_cell.length_b   1.000
_cell.length_c   1.000
_cell.angle_alpha   90.00
_cell.angle_beta   90.00
_cell.angle_gamma   90.00
#
_symmetry.space_group_name_H-M   'P 1'
#
loop_
_entity.id
_entity.type
_entity.pdbx_description
1 polymer ?
#
loop_
_entity_poly.entity_id
_entity_poly.type
_entity_poly.pdbx_seq_one_letter_code
_entity_poly.pdbx_strand_id
1 'polypeptide(L)' 'MKQDSLANALSRPWPKGEWIIANYLEIHPSEIWPSRYFDSYTGELLERKVRDKSSK' A
#
# COMPACT_ATOMS: atom_id res chain seq x y z
N MET A 1 24.87 2.61 12.18
CA MET A 1 23.59 3.34 12.14
C MET A 1 22.72 2.68 11.08
N LYS A 2 21.67 1.95 11.46
CA LYS A 2 20.63 1.50 10.50
C LYS A 2 19.29 1.58 11.21
N GLN A 3 18.73 2.78 11.22
CA GLN A 3 17.28 2.93 11.12
C GLN A 3 16.92 2.66 9.65
N ASP A 4 15.63 2.65 9.30
CA ASP A 4 15.13 2.53 7.91
C ASP A 4 14.83 1.12 7.38
N SER A 5 14.39 0.20 8.24
CA SER A 5 13.46 -0.84 7.77
C SER A 5 12.06 -0.26 7.53
N LEU A 6 11.62 0.67 8.39
CA LEU A 6 10.32 1.34 8.29
C LEU A 6 10.30 2.41 7.19
N ALA A 7 11.34 3.24 7.08
CA ALA A 7 11.40 4.25 6.02
C ALA A 7 11.62 3.62 4.64
N ASN A 8 12.34 2.49 4.53
CA ASN A 8 12.36 1.73 3.27
C ASN A 8 11.01 1.12 2.93
N ALA A 9 10.22 0.69 3.91
CA ALA A 9 8.87 0.19 3.69
C ALA A 9 7.91 1.29 3.20
N LEU A 10 8.13 2.54 3.61
CA LEU A 10 7.39 3.71 3.11
C LEU A 10 7.89 4.15 1.72
N SER A 11 9.20 4.05 1.49
CA SER A 11 9.83 4.49 0.24
C SER A 11 9.66 3.50 -0.91
N ARG A 12 9.55 2.19 -0.65
CA ARG A 12 9.35 1.16 -1.67
C ARG A 12 7.91 0.63 -1.58
N PRO A 13 7.18 0.49 -2.71
CA PRO A 13 5.82 -0.03 -2.67
C PRO A 13 5.83 -1.46 -2.12
N TRP A 14 5.36 -1.62 -0.88
CA TRP A 14 5.21 -2.90 -0.21
C TRP A 14 3.73 -3.14 0.11
N PRO A 15 2.92 -3.56 -0.88
CA PRO A 15 1.48 -3.70 -0.74
C PRO A 15 1.09 -4.52 0.49
N LYS A 16 1.82 -5.60 0.75
CA LYS A 16 1.54 -6.44 1.92
C LYS A 16 1.74 -5.72 3.25
N GLY A 17 2.75 -4.85 3.36
CA GLY A 17 2.98 -4.03 4.55
C GLY A 17 1.92 -2.94 4.71
N GLU A 18 1.55 -2.29 3.60
CA GLU A 18 0.47 -1.29 3.58
C GLU A 18 -0.84 -1.89 4.09
N TRP A 19 -1.20 -3.09 3.63
CA TRP A 19 -2.37 -3.83 4.09
C TRP A 19 -2.29 -4.25 5.57
N ILE A 20 -1.11 -4.63 6.08
CA ILE A 20 -0.95 -4.96 7.51
C ILE A 20 -1.21 -3.73 8.38
N ILE A 21 -0.66 -2.57 8.00
CA ILE A 21 -0.83 -1.32 8.73
C ILE A 21 -2.30 -0.85 8.65
N ALA A 22 -2.89 -0.88 7.46
CA ALA A 22 -4.27 -0.49 7.23
C ALA A 22 -5.25 -1.38 8.00
N ASN A 23 -5.04 -2.70 7.98
CA ASN A 23 -5.83 -3.67 8.75
C ASN A 23 -5.70 -3.45 10.26
N TYR A 24 -4.48 -3.14 10.75
CA TYR A 24 -4.27 -2.81 12.16
C TYR A 24 -5.03 -1.54 12.60
N LEU A 25 -5.16 -0.57 11.69
CA LEU A 25 -5.90 0.66 11.90
C LEU A 25 -7.40 0.54 11.55
N GLU A 26 -7.85 -0.65 11.11
CA GLU A 26 -9.22 -0.91 10.65
C GLU A 26 -9.71 0.05 9.55
N ILE A 27 -8.79 0.58 8.75
CA ILE A 27 -9.08 1.48 7.62
C ILE A 27 -8.56 0.90 6.31
N HIS A 28 -9.04 1.43 5.19
CA HIS A 28 -8.55 1.01 3.88
C HIS A 28 -7.15 1.61 3.61
N PRO A 29 -6.20 0.88 3.00
CA PRO A 29 -4.86 1.42 2.72
C PRO A 29 -4.87 2.67 1.82
N SER A 30 -5.95 2.90 1.07
CA SER A 30 -6.14 4.13 0.30
C SER A 30 -6.33 5.38 1.15
N GLU A 31 -6.81 5.25 2.39
CA GLU A 31 -6.93 6.37 3.34
C GLU A 31 -5.55 6.85 3.78
N ILE A 32 -4.59 5.93 3.94
CA ILE A 32 -3.21 6.22 4.37
C ILE A 32 -2.34 6.65 3.18
N TRP A 33 -2.50 5.99 2.03
CA TRP A 33 -1.74 6.26 0.81
C TRP A 33 -2.65 6.56 -0.39
N PRO A 34 -3.38 7.68 -0.37
CA PRO A 34 -4.31 8.02 -1.44
C PRO A 34 -3.61 8.12 -2.79
N SER A 35 -2.39 8.68 -2.85
CA SER A 35 -1.62 8.75 -4.10
C SER A 35 -1.24 7.38 -4.70
N ARG A 36 -1.32 6.28 -3.95
CA ARG A 36 -1.00 4.93 -4.46
C ARG A 36 -2.23 4.12 -4.90
N TYR A 37 -3.39 4.44 -4.34
CA TYR A 37 -4.65 3.72 -4.50
C TYR A 37 -5.78 4.55 -5.11
N PHE A 38 -5.63 5.87 -5.27
CA PHE A 38 -6.53 6.73 -6.02
C PHE A 38 -5.82 7.29 -7.23
N ASP A 39 -6.51 7.27 -8.36
CA ASP A 39 -6.09 8.01 -9.54
C ASP A 39 -6.39 9.50 -9.33
N SER A 40 -5.40 10.36 -9.44
CA SER A 40 -5.57 11.80 -9.19
C SER A 40 -6.38 12.53 -10.26
N TYR A 41 -6.62 11.90 -11.42
CA TYR A 41 -7.41 12.45 -12.51
C TYR A 41 -8.85 11.94 -12.51
N THR A 42 -9.07 10.65 -12.22
CA THR A 42 -10.43 10.07 -12.21
C THR A 42 -11.07 10.02 -10.82
N GLY A 43 -10.27 10.11 -9.75
CA GLY A 43 -10.75 9.93 -8.37
C GLY A 43 -11.20 8.51 -8.07
N GLU A 44 -10.96 7.57 -8.99
CA GLU A 44 -11.37 6.19 -8.84
C GLU A 44 -10.38 5.41 -7.98
N LEU A 45 -10.91 4.49 -7.19
CA LEU A 45 -10.12 3.63 -6.33
C LEU A 45 -9.44 2.56 -7.18
N LEU A 46 -8.16 2.75 -7.43
CA LEU A 46 -7.27 1.83 -8.11
C LEU A 46 -6.95 0.68 -7.15
N GLU A 47 -7.77 -0.37 -7.18
CA GLU A 47 -7.53 -1.56 -6.36
C GLU A 47 -6.27 -2.27 -6.84
N ARG A 48 -5.14 -1.94 -6.22
CA ARG A 48 -3.89 -2.67 -6.40
C ARG A 48 -4.01 -4.01 -5.69
N LYS A 49 -4.61 -4.99 -6.36
CA LYS A 49 -4.50 -6.39 -5.96
C LYS A 49 -3.03 -6.69 -5.74
N VAL A 50 -2.68 -7.05 -4.50
CA VAL A 50 -1.40 -7.66 -4.17
C VAL A 50 -1.24 -8.79 -5.17
N ARG A 51 -0.30 -8.66 -6.10
CA ARG A 51 -0.15 -9.59 -7.23
C ARG A 51 -0.04 -10.99 -6.65
N ASP A 52 -1.12 -11.74 -6.73
CA ASP A 52 -1.14 -13.12 -6.29
C ASP A 52 -0.14 -13.84 -7.18
N LYS A 53 0.88 -14.44 -6.58
CA LYS A 53 1.91 -15.18 -7.32
C LYS A 53 1.37 -16.53 -7.81
N SER A 54 0.05 -16.73 -7.91
CA SER A 54 -0.55 -17.82 -8.68
C SER A 54 -0.58 -17.46 -10.16
N SER A 55 0.59 -17.51 -10.79
CA SER A 55 0.67 -17.91 -12.19
C SER A 55 1.27 -19.31 -12.19
N LYS A 56 0.42 -20.33 -12.16
CA LYS A 56 0.78 -21.66 -12.65
C LYS A 56 -0.41 -22.28 -13.37
#